data_AF-A0A7G8ENL1-F1
#
_entry.id   AF-A0A7G8ENL1-F1
#
_cell.length_a   1.000
_cell.length_b   1.000
_cell.length_c   1.000
_cell.angle_alpha   90.00
_cell.angle_beta   90.00
_cell.angle_gamma   90.00
#
_symmetry.space_group_name_H-M   'P 1'
#
loop_
_entity.id
_entity.type
_entity.pdbx_description
1 polymer ?
#
loop_
_entity_poly.entity_id
_entity_poly.type
_entity_poly.pdbx_seq_one_letter_code
_entity_poly.pdbx_strand_id
1 'polypeptide(L)'
;MASRMVFLPPTSDFPPDPEPLSREDLNSTYLELRNCYKSSIRSRGQHRSLANKARDETAQLKQRLLDLAAREASVRKDVYEMLEIVTSLAGDIEDAGDDLVNEFGRYKLGRKTYQGGSFLGGLVQAVIRFINRWTHTKERVVQLDQKRQEFIEKTKNLPPLPLGGNGHGGPVNQTEPSSPAKVELVDSPAAQQAQEVKADGTTH
;
A
#
# COMPACT_ATOMS: atom_id res chain seq x y z
N MET A 1 -12.81 -14.06 48.32
CA MET A 1 -12.85 -15.27 47.46
C MET A 1 -12.13 -16.39 48.19
N ALA A 2 -12.87 -17.23 48.91
CA ALA A 2 -12.29 -18.32 49.68
C ALA A 2 -12.08 -19.54 48.77
N SER A 3 -10.83 -19.99 48.66
CA SER A 3 -10.43 -21.18 47.93
C SER A 3 -11.11 -22.40 48.55
N ARG A 4 -12.02 -23.03 47.81
CA ARG A 4 -12.70 -24.26 48.25
C ARG A 4 -11.68 -25.39 48.16
N MET A 5 -10.90 -25.58 49.22
CA MET A 5 -10.02 -26.73 49.38
C MET A 5 -10.88 -27.99 49.30
N VAL A 6 -10.72 -28.77 48.23
CA VAL A 6 -11.31 -30.10 48.11
C VAL A 6 -10.47 -31.01 48.99
N PHE A 7 -10.93 -31.22 50.22
CA PHE A 7 -10.38 -32.20 51.14
C PHE A 7 -10.61 -33.59 50.53
N LEU A 8 -9.55 -34.21 50.01
CA LEU A 8 -9.60 -35.60 49.57
C LEU A 8 -9.54 -36.48 50.83
N PRO A 9 -10.50 -37.39 51.04
CA PRO A 9 -10.53 -38.21 52.24
C PRO A 9 -9.27 -39.09 52.35
N PRO A 10 -8.77 -39.35 53.57
CA PRO A 10 -7.65 -40.26 53.80
C PRO A 10 -7.95 -41.65 53.25
N THR A 11 -7.02 -42.25 52.51
CA THR A 11 -7.20 -43.60 51.92
C THR A 11 -7.19 -44.73 52.96
N SER A 12 -7.04 -44.42 54.25
CA SER A 12 -7.07 -45.39 55.35
C SER A 12 -8.49 -45.70 55.87
N ASP A 13 -9.47 -44.85 55.60
CA ASP A 13 -10.87 -45.00 56.06
C ASP A 13 -11.75 -45.65 54.99
N PHE A 14 -11.23 -46.68 54.31
CA PHE A 14 -12.08 -47.55 53.51
C PHE A 14 -12.84 -48.47 54.48
N PRO A 15 -14.18 -48.47 54.51
CA PRO A 15 -14.94 -49.29 55.45
C PRO A 15 -14.55 -50.76 55.29
N PRO A 16 -14.23 -51.48 56.40
CA PRO A 16 -13.76 -52.86 56.36
C PRO A 16 -14.83 -53.86 55.93
N ASP A 17 -16.11 -53.48 55.97
CA ASP A 17 -17.23 -54.28 55.51
C ASP A 17 -17.97 -53.57 54.38
N PRO A 18 -18.01 -54.13 53.16
CA PRO A 18 -19.03 -53.73 52.20
C PRO A 18 -20.37 -54.23 52.75
N GLU A 19 -21.24 -53.32 53.18
CA GLU A 19 -22.69 -53.54 53.17
C GLU A 19 -23.04 -54.31 51.88
N PRO A 20 -24.01 -55.27 51.86
CA PRO A 20 -24.28 -56.08 50.68
C PRO A 20 -24.84 -55.20 49.56
N LEU A 21 -23.95 -54.49 48.87
CA LEU A 21 -24.24 -53.77 47.65
C LEU A 21 -24.64 -54.82 46.65
N SER A 22 -25.86 -54.69 46.12
CA SER A 22 -26.30 -55.49 45.00
C SER A 22 -25.24 -55.37 43.90
N ARG A 23 -24.79 -56.53 43.42
CA ARG A 23 -23.80 -56.63 42.34
C ARG A 23 -24.31 -55.91 41.09
N GLU A 24 -25.61 -55.90 40.90
CA GLU A 24 -26.31 -55.23 39.80
C GLU A 24 -26.18 -53.70 39.93
N ASP A 25 -26.36 -53.15 41.13
CA ASP A 25 -26.19 -51.70 41.41
C ASP A 25 -24.74 -51.23 41.28
N LEU A 26 -23.78 -52.07 41.70
CA LEU A 26 -22.36 -51.76 41.52
C LEU A 26 -21.98 -51.78 40.03
N ASN A 27 -22.49 -52.76 39.27
CA ASN A 27 -22.24 -52.86 37.84
C ASN A 27 -22.90 -51.72 37.05
N SER A 28 -24.12 -51.31 37.39
CA SER A 28 -24.79 -50.19 36.73
C SER A 28 -24.03 -48.88 36.97
N THR A 29 -23.68 -48.60 38.22
CA THR A 29 -22.90 -47.41 38.61
C THR A 29 -21.53 -47.39 37.91
N TYR A 30 -20.83 -48.52 37.87
CA TYR A 30 -19.55 -48.63 37.17
C TYR A 30 -19.68 -48.36 35.67
N LEU A 31 -20.71 -48.93 35.01
CA LEU A 31 -20.94 -48.72 33.58
C LEU A 31 -21.28 -47.26 33.25
N GLU A 32 -22.10 -46.61 34.08
CA GLU A 32 -22.40 -45.17 33.96
C GLU A 32 -21.14 -44.34 34.10
N LEU A 33 -20.35 -44.55 35.16
CA LEU A 33 -19.12 -43.80 35.39
C LEU A 33 -18.11 -44.00 34.25
N ARG A 34 -17.99 -45.24 33.76
CA ARG A 34 -17.15 -45.57 32.59
C ARG A 34 -17.63 -44.87 31.33
N ASN A 35 -18.94 -44.76 31.11
CA ASN A 35 -19.51 -44.05 29.95
C ASN A 35 -19.29 -42.53 30.05
N CYS A 36 -19.50 -41.94 31.23
CA CYS A 36 -19.20 -40.53 31.52
C CYS A 36 -17.71 -40.21 31.34
N TYR A 37 -16.81 -41.09 31.81
CA TYR A 37 -15.38 -40.91 31.62
C TYR A 37 -15.00 -40.97 30.13
N LYS A 38 -15.52 -41.94 29.38
CA LYS A 38 -15.28 -42.05 27.93
C LYS A 38 -15.76 -40.82 27.16
N SER A 39 -16.95 -40.32 27.47
CA SER A 39 -17.49 -39.12 26.81
C SER A 39 -16.66 -37.87 27.14
N SER A 40 -16.23 -37.72 28.40
CA SER A 40 -15.36 -36.63 28.84
C SER A 40 -14.00 -36.64 28.13
N ILE A 41 -13.33 -37.79 28.04
CA ILE A 41 -12.05 -37.90 27.32
C ILE A 41 -12.20 -37.59 25.83
N ARG A 42 -13.28 -38.06 25.18
CA ARG A 42 -13.58 -37.74 23.79
C ARG A 42 -13.80 -36.23 23.58
N SER A 43 -14.60 -35.60 24.44
CA SER A 43 -14.87 -34.16 24.41
C SER A 43 -13.58 -33.36 24.58
N ARG A 44 -12.73 -33.69 25.56
CA ARG A 44 -11.42 -33.04 25.75
C ARG A 44 -10.53 -33.18 24.52
N GLY A 45 -10.52 -34.34 23.88
CA GLY A 45 -9.80 -34.58 22.63
C GLY A 45 -10.29 -33.67 21.49
N GLN A 46 -11.60 -33.55 21.32
CA GLN A 46 -12.22 -32.66 20.32
C GLN A 46 -11.89 -31.19 20.59
N HIS A 47 -12.05 -30.72 21.83
CA HIS A 47 -11.71 -29.34 22.19
C HIS A 47 -10.23 -29.03 21.98
N ARG A 48 -9.33 -29.99 22.30
CA ARG A 48 -7.89 -29.83 22.02
C ARG A 48 -7.61 -29.76 20.52
N SER A 49 -8.26 -30.61 19.73
CA SER A 49 -8.13 -30.59 18.26
C SER A 49 -8.62 -29.27 17.66
N LEU A 50 -9.79 -28.78 18.08
CA LEU A 50 -10.32 -27.49 17.66
C LEU A 50 -9.43 -26.32 18.09
N ALA A 51 -8.92 -26.34 19.32
CA ALA A 51 -7.99 -25.32 19.81
C ALA A 51 -6.67 -25.31 19.02
N ASN A 52 -6.14 -26.49 18.67
CA ASN A 52 -4.97 -26.59 17.81
C ASN A 52 -5.25 -26.04 16.42
N LYS A 53 -6.37 -26.43 15.80
CA LYS A 53 -6.78 -25.92 14.48
C LYS A 53 -6.92 -24.40 14.49
N ALA A 54 -7.57 -23.83 15.51
CA ALA A 54 -7.70 -22.39 15.65
C ALA A 54 -6.32 -21.71 15.82
N ARG A 55 -5.40 -22.30 16.58
CA ARG A 55 -4.02 -21.81 16.68
C ARG A 55 -3.31 -21.82 15.33
N ASP A 56 -3.43 -22.90 14.57
CA ASP A 56 -2.82 -23.02 13.25
C ASP A 56 -3.38 -21.98 12.26
N GLU A 57 -4.71 -21.79 12.27
CA GLU A 57 -5.38 -20.75 11.46
C GLU A 57 -4.94 -19.34 11.86
N THR A 58 -4.84 -19.05 13.17
CA THR A 58 -4.36 -17.75 13.65
C THR A 58 -2.88 -17.52 13.33
N ALA A 59 -2.05 -18.55 13.36
CA ALA A 59 -0.64 -18.47 12.97
C ALA A 59 -0.51 -18.17 11.46
N GLN A 60 -1.30 -18.85 10.62
CA GLN A 60 -1.35 -18.56 9.18
C GLN A 60 -1.85 -17.14 8.90
N LEU A 61 -2.89 -16.69 9.60
CA LEU A 61 -3.40 -15.32 9.47
C LEU A 61 -2.35 -14.28 9.87
N LYS A 62 -1.67 -14.50 11.01
CA LYS A 62 -0.58 -13.63 11.46
C LYS A 62 0.52 -13.52 10.40
N GLN A 63 0.93 -14.65 9.82
CA GLN A 63 1.95 -14.65 8.77
C GLN A 63 1.48 -13.83 7.56
N ARG A 64 0.24 -14.03 7.09
CA ARG A 64 -0.33 -13.26 5.97
C ARG A 64 -0.37 -11.76 6.26
N LEU A 65 -0.71 -11.36 7.49
CA LEU A 65 -0.73 -9.95 7.90
C LEU A 65 0.68 -9.35 7.94
N LEU A 66 1.68 -10.10 8.41
CA LEU A 66 3.08 -9.65 8.38
C LEU A 66 3.58 -9.50 6.94
N ASP A 67 3.26 -10.46 6.07
CA ASP A 67 3.62 -10.40 4.65
C ASP A 67 2.94 -9.19 3.97
N LEU A 68 1.68 -8.90 4.31
CA LEU A 68 0.96 -7.73 3.81
C LEU A 68 1.58 -6.43 4.31
N ALA A 69 1.92 -6.34 5.59
CA ALA A 69 2.56 -5.16 6.17
C ALA A 69 3.94 -4.90 5.57
N ALA A 70 4.74 -5.95 5.32
CA ALA A 70 6.03 -5.83 4.65
C ALA A 70 5.88 -5.31 3.21
N ARG A 71 4.85 -5.77 2.48
CA ARG A 71 4.52 -5.25 1.15
C ARG A 71 4.09 -3.80 1.19
N GLU A 72 3.23 -3.42 2.13
CA GLU A 72 2.80 -2.03 2.31
C GLU A 72 3.98 -1.11 2.64
N ALA A 73 4.88 -1.54 3.52
CA ALA A 73 6.09 -0.80 3.84
C ALA A 73 6.97 -0.59 2.60
N SER A 74 7.11 -1.61 1.73
CA SER A 74 7.82 -1.46 0.45
C SER A 74 7.13 -0.47 -0.48
N VAL A 75 5.80 -0.53 -0.63
CA VAL A 75 5.04 0.39 -1.48
C VAL A 75 5.19 1.83 -0.99
N ARG A 76 5.05 2.05 0.32
CA ARG A 76 5.25 3.38 0.92
C ARG A 76 6.66 3.91 0.66
N LYS A 77 7.68 3.05 0.80
CA LYS A 77 9.06 3.42 0.49
C LYS A 77 9.22 3.87 -0.96
N ASP A 78 8.71 3.09 -1.91
CA ASP A 78 8.79 3.42 -3.35
C ASP A 78 8.11 4.77 -3.65
N VAL A 79 6.97 5.05 -3.01
CA VAL A 79 6.26 6.34 -3.13
C VAL A 79 7.08 7.50 -2.56
N TYR A 80 7.69 7.34 -1.38
CA TYR A 80 8.52 8.39 -0.79
C TYR A 80 9.78 8.68 -1.62
N GLU A 81 10.41 7.66 -2.21
CA GLU A 81 11.54 7.86 -3.12
C GLU A 81 11.13 8.65 -4.37
N MET A 82 9.96 8.36 -4.95
CA MET A 82 9.43 9.16 -6.06
C MET A 82 9.14 10.60 -5.65
N LEU A 83 8.57 10.81 -4.46
CA LEU A 83 8.28 12.14 -3.91
C LEU A 83 9.57 12.95 -3.69
N GLU A 84 10.62 12.33 -3.17
CA GLU A 84 11.93 12.96 -2.99
C GLU A 84 12.50 13.46 -4.31
N ILE A 85 12.45 12.63 -5.36
CA ILE A 85 12.90 13.02 -6.71
C ILE A 85 12.09 14.21 -7.23
N VAL A 86 10.77 14.16 -7.13
CA VAL A 86 9.88 15.25 -7.58
C VAL A 86 10.15 16.55 -6.82
N THR A 87 10.36 16.46 -5.51
CA THR A 87 10.61 17.63 -4.66
C THR A 87 11.95 18.27 -5.00
N SER A 88 13.01 17.46 -5.16
CA SER A 88 14.31 17.95 -5.62
C SER A 88 14.23 18.59 -7.01
N LEU A 89 13.45 18.00 -7.92
CA LEU A 89 13.26 18.54 -9.26
C LEU A 89 12.57 19.90 -9.24
N ALA A 90 11.51 20.04 -8.44
CA ALA A 90 10.78 21.28 -8.28
C ALA A 90 11.69 22.39 -7.75
N GLY A 91 12.51 22.10 -6.73
CA GLY A 91 13.49 23.04 -6.19
C GLY A 91 14.56 23.46 -7.21
N ASP A 92 15.13 22.52 -7.96
CA ASP A 92 16.14 22.82 -8.98
C ASP A 92 15.60 23.74 -10.09
N ILE A 93 14.33 23.57 -10.48
CA ILE A 93 13.64 24.43 -11.46
C ILE A 93 13.32 25.79 -10.86
N GLU A 94 12.81 25.82 -9.63
CA GLU A 94 12.47 27.06 -8.91
C GLU A 94 13.70 27.96 -8.77
N ASP A 95 14.82 27.42 -8.26
CA ASP A 95 16.09 28.13 -8.13
C ASP A 95 16.60 28.66 -9.49
N ALA A 96 16.51 27.85 -10.55
CA ALA A 96 16.92 28.27 -11.89
C ALA A 96 16.00 29.35 -12.47
N GLY A 97 14.71 29.29 -12.15
CA GLY A 97 13.70 30.27 -12.53
C GLY A 97 13.92 31.60 -11.82
N ASP A 98 14.18 31.58 -10.52
CA ASP A 98 14.45 32.76 -9.71
C ASP A 98 15.72 33.48 -10.18
N ASP A 99 16.80 32.74 -10.45
CA ASP A 99 18.02 33.30 -11.04
C ASP A 99 17.74 34.01 -12.38
N LEU A 100 16.94 33.37 -13.25
CA LEU A 100 16.58 33.91 -14.55
C LEU A 100 15.72 35.18 -14.43
N VAL A 101 14.72 35.15 -13.55
CA VAL A 101 13.83 36.29 -13.30
C VAL A 101 14.61 37.47 -12.71
N ASN A 102 15.51 37.21 -11.78
CA ASN A 102 16.36 38.24 -11.16
C ASN A 102 17.28 38.92 -12.19
N GLU A 103 18.00 38.15 -13.01
CA GLU A 103 18.87 38.70 -14.06
C GLU A 103 18.08 39.41 -15.17
N PHE A 104 16.88 38.93 -15.50
CA PHE A 104 15.98 39.62 -16.42
C PHE A 104 15.49 40.97 -15.85
N GLY A 105 15.20 41.02 -14.54
CA GLY A 105 14.92 42.26 -13.82
C GLY A 105 16.07 43.25 -13.93
N ARG A 106 17.30 42.78 -13.64
CA ARG A 106 18.54 43.58 -13.77
C ARG A 106 18.76 44.11 -15.19
N TYR A 107 18.53 43.28 -16.20
CA TYR A 107 18.57 43.68 -17.61
C TYR A 107 17.57 44.80 -17.92
N LYS A 108 16.31 44.66 -17.49
CA LYS A 108 15.28 45.69 -17.71
C LYS A 108 15.60 47.03 -17.04
N LEU A 109 16.17 47.00 -15.84
CA LEU A 109 16.62 48.20 -15.13
C LEU A 109 17.86 48.82 -15.78
N GLY A 110 18.88 48.02 -16.10
CA GLY A 110 20.14 48.47 -16.70
C GLY A 110 19.99 49.06 -18.10
N ARG A 111 19.02 48.56 -18.88
CA ARG A 111 18.67 49.15 -20.20
C ARG A 111 18.11 50.58 -20.07
N LYS A 112 17.48 50.93 -18.94
CA LYS A 112 16.97 52.29 -18.69
C LYS A 112 18.07 53.25 -18.22
N THR A 113 19.11 52.75 -17.56
CA THR A 113 20.19 53.56 -16.97
C THR A 113 21.47 53.64 -17.81
N TYR A 114 21.51 53.06 -19.02
CA TYR A 114 22.64 53.14 -19.97
C TYR A 114 24.01 52.75 -19.38
N GLN A 115 24.03 51.89 -18.35
CA GLN A 115 25.26 51.41 -17.72
C GLN A 115 25.82 50.15 -18.40
N GLY A 116 26.31 50.24 -19.64
CA GLY A 116 27.23 49.25 -20.28
C GLY A 116 26.76 47.78 -20.42
N GLY A 117 27.25 47.04 -21.43
CA GLY A 117 26.77 45.68 -21.77
C GLY A 117 26.91 44.56 -20.71
N SER A 118 27.35 44.85 -19.49
CA SER A 118 27.52 43.87 -18.38
C SER A 118 26.23 43.14 -18.01
N PHE A 119 25.09 43.83 -18.00
CA PHE A 119 23.77 43.24 -17.70
C PHE A 119 23.30 42.24 -18.77
N LEU A 120 23.78 42.36 -20.01
CA LEU A 120 23.46 41.42 -21.08
C LEU A 120 24.21 40.09 -20.88
N GLY A 121 25.46 40.18 -20.41
CA GLY A 121 26.27 39.00 -20.05
C GLY A 121 25.66 38.20 -18.90
N GLY A 122 25.18 38.88 -17.85
CA GLY A 122 24.51 38.23 -16.71
C GLY A 122 23.25 37.47 -17.12
N LEU A 123 22.39 38.11 -17.92
CA LEU A 123 21.17 37.47 -18.45
C LEU A 123 21.49 36.26 -19.35
N VAL A 124 22.42 36.41 -20.29
CA VAL A 124 22.82 35.29 -21.18
C VAL A 124 23.37 34.13 -20.37
N GLN A 125 24.18 34.41 -19.34
CA GLN A 125 24.72 33.37 -18.48
C GLN A 125 23.65 32.69 -17.62
N ALA A 126 22.65 33.42 -17.13
CA ALA A 126 21.50 32.84 -16.43
C ALA A 126 20.65 31.95 -17.35
N VAL A 127 20.41 32.37 -18.60
CA VAL A 127 19.73 31.55 -19.61
C VAL A 127 20.50 30.25 -19.89
N ILE A 128 21.83 30.33 -20.06
CA ILE A 128 22.66 29.13 -20.28
C ILE A 128 22.58 28.19 -19.06
N ARG A 129 22.65 28.73 -17.83
CA ARG A 129 22.50 27.92 -16.60
C ARG A 129 21.12 27.27 -16.50
N PHE A 130 20.07 28.01 -16.83
CA PHE A 130 18.71 27.49 -16.89
C PHE A 130 18.59 26.35 -17.90
N ILE A 131 19.10 26.52 -19.12
CA ILE A 131 19.08 25.48 -20.15
C ILE A 131 19.84 24.22 -19.70
N ASN A 132 21.01 24.40 -19.09
CA ASN A 132 21.80 23.27 -18.57
C ASN A 132 21.05 22.55 -17.44
N ARG A 133 20.49 23.28 -16.47
CA ARG A 133 19.68 22.71 -15.38
C ARG A 133 18.41 22.04 -15.90
N TRP A 134 17.74 22.64 -16.89
CA TRP A 134 16.55 22.09 -17.52
C TRP A 134 16.84 20.80 -18.29
N THR A 135 17.99 20.70 -18.94
CA THR A 135 18.43 19.48 -19.62
C THR A 135 18.66 18.37 -18.60
N HIS A 136 19.35 18.66 -17.50
CA HIS A 136 19.54 17.71 -16.38
C HIS A 136 18.22 17.31 -15.71
N THR A 137 17.30 18.25 -15.57
CA THR A 137 15.93 18.04 -15.06
C THR A 137 15.17 17.05 -15.93
N LYS A 138 15.22 17.21 -17.26
CA LYS A 138 14.58 16.28 -18.19
C LYS A 138 15.12 14.85 -18.04
N GLU A 139 16.43 14.68 -17.87
CA GLU A 139 17.03 13.36 -17.64
C GLU A 139 16.49 12.73 -16.35
N ARG A 140 16.35 13.51 -15.27
CA ARG A 140 15.74 13.04 -14.01
C ARG A 140 14.25 12.72 -14.13
N VAL A 141 13.50 13.44 -14.96
CA VAL A 141 12.08 13.13 -15.25
C VAL A 141 11.96 11.78 -15.96
N VAL A 142 12.86 11.47 -16.89
CA VAL A 142 12.89 10.14 -17.55
C VAL A 142 13.16 9.04 -16.53
N GLN A 143 14.09 9.25 -15.58
CA GLN A 143 14.34 8.30 -14.49
C GLN A 143 13.12 8.14 -13.57
N LEU A 144 12.40 9.23 -13.28
CA LEU A 144 11.18 9.18 -12.49
C LEU A 144 10.08 8.38 -13.22
N ASP A 145 9.91 8.58 -14.53
CA ASP A 145 8.92 7.84 -15.31
C ASP A 145 9.27 6.34 -15.38
N GLN A 146 10.56 6.01 -15.47
CA GLN A 146 11.03 4.63 -15.37
C GLN A 146 10.70 4.02 -14.00
N LYS A 147 11.01 4.72 -12.89
CA LYS A 147 10.63 4.27 -11.53
C LYS A 147 9.11 4.13 -11.36
N ARG A 148 8.34 5.04 -11.95
CA ARG A 148 6.87 4.97 -11.96
C ARG A 148 6.38 3.74 -12.72
N GLN A 149 6.98 3.43 -13.87
CA GLN A 149 6.62 2.26 -14.66
C GLN A 149 6.97 0.96 -13.92
N GLU A 150 8.15 0.88 -13.29
CA GLU A 150 8.55 -0.23 -12.43
C GLU A 150 7.57 -0.40 -11.26
N PHE A 151 7.15 0.71 -10.63
CA PHE A 151 6.14 0.70 -9.58
C PHE A 151 4.77 0.20 -10.10
N ILE A 152 4.33 0.64 -11.27
CA ILE A 152 3.08 0.19 -11.90
C ILE A 152 3.15 -1.31 -12.23
N GLU A 153 4.28 -1.81 -12.73
CA GLU A 153 4.45 -3.24 -13.02
C GLU A 153 4.49 -4.09 -11.74
N LYS A 154 5.18 -3.60 -10.71
CA LYS A 154 5.21 -4.23 -9.38
C LYS A 154 3.81 -4.27 -8.74
N THR A 155 3.00 -3.25 -8.97
CA THR A 155 1.64 -3.16 -8.41
C THR A 155 0.56 -3.83 -9.25
N LYS A 156 0.72 -3.95 -10.58
CA LYS A 156 -0.19 -4.72 -11.46
C LYS A 156 -0.24 -6.20 -11.14
N ASN A 157 0.86 -6.75 -10.61
CA ASN A 157 0.95 -8.13 -10.17
C ASN A 157 0.33 -8.37 -8.78
N LEU A 158 -0.22 -7.32 -8.15
CA LEU A 158 -0.90 -7.46 -6.87
C LEU A 158 -2.40 -7.77 -7.10
N PRO A 159 -2.96 -8.77 -6.40
CA PRO A 159 -4.41 -8.92 -6.37
C PRO A 159 -5.04 -7.65 -5.77
N PRO A 160 -6.23 -7.23 -6.24
CA PRO A 160 -6.90 -6.06 -5.70
C PRO A 160 -7.04 -6.19 -4.19
N LEU A 161 -6.67 -5.14 -3.46
CA LEU A 161 -6.92 -5.06 -2.02
C LEU A 161 -8.43 -5.26 -1.81
N PRO A 162 -8.88 -6.22 -0.99
CA PRO A 162 -10.27 -6.30 -0.61
C PRO A 162 -10.58 -5.08 0.26
N LEU A 163 -11.01 -4.00 -0.38
CA LEU A 163 -11.56 -2.83 0.27
C LEU A 163 -12.94 -3.23 0.78
N GLY A 164 -13.04 -3.53 2.08
CA GLY A 164 -14.32 -3.78 2.75
C GLY A 164 -14.44 -5.18 3.32
N GLY A 165 -14.31 -5.27 4.65
CA GLY A 165 -14.75 -6.43 5.41
C GLY A 165 -16.27 -6.60 5.27
N ASN A 166 -16.69 -7.79 4.86
CA ASN A 166 -18.08 -8.22 4.90
C ASN A 166 -18.57 -8.32 6.36
N GLY A 167 -19.11 -7.21 6.87
CA GLY A 167 -20.19 -7.24 7.87
C GLY A 167 -21.53 -7.45 7.15
N HIS A 168 -22.43 -8.20 7.77
CA HIS A 168 -23.76 -8.55 7.25
C HIS A 168 -24.59 -7.36 6.72
N GLY A 169 -25.25 -7.57 5.57
CA GLY A 169 -26.34 -6.72 5.06
C GLY A 169 -27.02 -7.39 3.86
N GLY A 170 -28.32 -7.64 3.95
CA GLY A 170 -29.12 -8.40 2.98
C GLY A 170 -29.35 -7.72 1.60
N PRO A 171 -30.24 -8.27 0.77
CA PRO A 171 -30.31 -7.95 -0.65
C PRO A 171 -30.97 -6.58 -0.85
N VAL A 172 -30.23 -5.65 -1.44
CA VAL A 172 -30.81 -4.40 -1.96
C VAL A 172 -30.58 -4.40 -3.46
N ASN A 173 -31.66 -4.66 -4.19
CA ASN A 173 -31.79 -4.36 -5.62
C ASN A 173 -31.53 -2.86 -5.87
N GLN A 174 -31.07 -2.57 -7.10
CA GLN A 174 -31.01 -1.28 -7.81
C GLN A 174 -29.57 -0.77 -7.98
N THR A 175 -29.09 -0.34 -9.14
CA THR A 175 -29.60 -0.18 -10.52
C THR A 175 -28.33 0.14 -11.32
N GLU A 176 -28.07 -0.53 -12.45
CA GLU A 176 -27.03 -0.06 -13.38
C GLU A 176 -27.38 1.36 -13.84
N PRO A 177 -26.36 2.21 -14.07
CA PRO A 177 -26.27 2.67 -15.45
C PRO A 177 -24.83 2.78 -15.98
N SER A 178 -24.69 2.22 -17.18
CA SER A 178 -24.05 2.80 -18.37
C SER A 178 -22.59 3.29 -18.31
N SER A 179 -21.73 2.50 -18.96
CA SER A 179 -20.72 2.87 -19.97
C SER A 179 -19.82 4.11 -19.74
N PRO A 180 -18.48 3.97 -19.72
CA PRO A 180 -17.58 5.13 -19.75
C PRO A 180 -17.49 5.71 -21.16
N ALA A 181 -17.63 7.04 -21.23
CA ALA A 181 -17.53 7.85 -22.43
C ALA A 181 -16.14 7.75 -23.08
N LYS A 182 -16.16 7.55 -24.39
CA LYS A 182 -15.06 7.74 -25.33
C LYS A 182 -14.74 9.24 -25.39
N VAL A 183 -13.59 9.66 -24.86
CA VAL A 183 -13.10 11.03 -25.04
C VAL A 183 -12.35 11.09 -26.37
N GLU A 184 -13.05 11.66 -27.34
CA GLU A 184 -12.57 12.01 -28.67
C GLU A 184 -11.59 13.18 -28.57
N LEU A 185 -10.39 13.00 -29.09
CA LEU A 185 -9.32 13.99 -29.15
C LEU A 185 -9.70 15.03 -30.21
N VAL A 186 -10.26 16.17 -29.78
CA VAL A 186 -10.54 17.30 -30.67
C VAL A 186 -9.25 18.07 -30.91
N ASP A 187 -8.82 18.01 -32.15
CA ASP A 187 -7.83 18.89 -32.79
C ASP A 187 -8.29 20.35 -32.68
N SER A 188 -7.38 21.27 -32.37
CA SER A 188 -7.67 22.71 -32.48
C SER A 188 -6.47 23.46 -33.08
N PRO A 189 -6.68 24.19 -34.20
CA PRO A 189 -5.63 24.80 -35.00
C PRO A 189 -5.37 26.25 -34.58
N ALA A 190 -4.14 26.57 -34.17
CA ALA A 190 -3.70 27.97 -34.05
C ALA A 190 -2.16 28.08 -34.01
N ALA A 191 -1.54 28.18 -35.21
CA ALA A 191 -0.16 28.59 -35.55
C ALA A 191 0.28 27.69 -36.72
N GLN A 192 0.68 28.12 -37.92
CA GLN A 192 1.27 29.37 -38.37
C GLN A 192 0.99 29.52 -39.88
N GLN A 193 0.43 30.67 -40.27
CA GLN A 193 0.83 31.31 -41.52
C GLN A 193 2.27 31.76 -41.36
N ALA A 194 3.19 31.22 -42.17
CA ALA A 194 4.36 31.90 -42.73
C ALA A 194 5.30 30.86 -43.36
N GLN A 195 5.08 30.52 -44.63
CA GLN A 195 6.19 30.16 -45.53
C GLN A 195 5.72 30.22 -46.98
N GLU A 196 5.89 31.38 -47.58
CA GLU A 196 6.14 31.51 -49.00
C GLU A 196 7.56 32.05 -49.15
N VAL A 197 8.39 31.38 -49.96
CA VAL A 197 9.40 31.92 -50.90
C VAL A 197 10.54 30.92 -51.11
N LYS A 198 10.51 30.33 -52.31
CA LYS A 198 11.60 29.88 -53.19
C LYS A 198 12.58 28.80 -52.71
N ALA A 199 12.51 27.65 -53.37
CA ALA A 199 13.48 27.31 -54.42
C ALA A 199 12.98 26.10 -55.21
N ASP A 200 12.49 26.31 -56.43
CA ASP A 200 12.57 25.27 -57.44
C ASP A 200 12.91 25.92 -58.78
N GLY A 201 14.13 25.68 -59.21
CA GLY A 201 14.66 26.08 -60.50
C GLY A 201 15.22 24.83 -61.14
N THR A 202 14.44 24.22 -62.02
CA THR A 202 14.88 23.16 -62.92
C THR A 202 14.29 23.43 -64.31
N THR A 203 15.19 23.80 -65.22
CA THR A 203 15.21 23.62 -66.69
C THR A 203 13.90 23.77 -67.49
N HIS A 204 13.89 24.76 -68.39
CA HIS A 204 14.03 24.54 -69.85
C HIS A 204 14.53 25.80 -70.54
#